data_AF-A8UQ77-F1
#
_entry.id   AF-A8UQ77-F1
#
_cell.length_a   1.000
_cell.length_b   1.000
_cell.length_c   1.000
_cell.angle_alpha   90.00
_cell.angle_beta   90.00
_cell.angle_gamma   90.00
#
_symmetry.space_group_name_H-M   'P 1'
#
loop_
_entity.id
_entity.type
_entity.pdbx_description
1 polymer ?
#
loop_
_entity_poly.entity_id
_entity_poly.type
_entity_poly.pdbx_seq_one_letter_code
_entity_poly.pdbx_strand_id
1 'polypeptide(L)'
;MIDDILTAIPFGIILAFTIGPVFFVLLETSATKGFTSALIFDLGVILADIVFILLIFKSTDTLLDKIKDDPKLLVFGGVLLIIYGLISFIKTSNHFAL
;
A
#
# COMPACT_ATOMS: atom_id res chain seq x y z
N MET A 1 -9.42 -1.29 -25.94
CA MET A 1 -8.07 -0.65 -25.86
C MET A 1 -8.18 0.84 -25.54
N ILE A 2 -8.78 1.67 -26.40
CA ILE A 2 -8.98 3.10 -26.08
C ILE A 2 -9.98 3.27 -24.94
N ASP A 3 -11.08 2.50 -24.93
CA ASP A 3 -12.08 2.54 -23.85
C ASP A 3 -11.51 2.11 -22.49
N ASP A 4 -10.60 1.12 -22.48
CA ASP A 4 -9.94 0.66 -21.25
C ASP A 4 -9.01 1.75 -20.68
N ILE A 5 -8.27 2.44 -21.56
CA ILE A 5 -7.42 3.58 -21.17
C ILE A 5 -8.28 4.74 -20.66
N LEU A 6 -9.39 5.05 -21.35
CA LEU A 6 -10.28 6.14 -20.98
C LEU A 6 -11.00 5.86 -19.66
N THR A 7 -11.29 4.59 -19.36
CA THR A 7 -11.87 4.14 -18.08
C THR A 7 -10.82 4.10 -16.97
N ALA A 8 -9.56 3.79 -17.29
CA ALA A 8 -8.47 3.75 -16.32
C ALA A 8 -8.10 5.15 -15.79
N ILE A 9 -8.30 6.22 -16.56
CA ILE A 9 -8.01 7.60 -16.13
C ILE A 9 -8.82 8.01 -14.90
N PRO A 10 -10.17 7.98 -14.90
CA PRO A 10 -10.96 8.36 -13.73
C PRO A 10 -10.70 7.44 -12.54
N PHE A 11 -10.48 6.13 -12.77
CA PHE A 11 -10.08 5.21 -11.72
C PHE A 11 -8.71 5.55 -11.13
N GLY A 12 -7.73 5.91 -11.96
CA GLY A 12 -6.39 6.31 -11.53
C GLY A 12 -6.41 7.60 -10.69
N ILE A 13 -7.24 8.58 -11.08
CA ILE A 13 -7.43 9.81 -10.30
C ILE A 13 -8.06 9.48 -8.95
N ILE A 14 -9.15 8.71 -8.90
CA ILE A 14 -9.80 8.33 -7.64
C ILE A 14 -8.82 7.54 -6.76
N LEU A 15 -8.08 6.60 -7.34
CA LEU A 15 -7.11 5.77 -6.62
C LEU A 15 -5.97 6.62 -6.04
N ALA A 16 -5.48 7.62 -6.77
CA ALA A 16 -4.45 8.55 -6.29
C ALA A 16 -4.88 9.30 -5.02
N PHE A 17 -6.17 9.64 -4.88
CA PHE A 17 -6.72 10.24 -3.66
C PHE A 17 -6.96 9.23 -2.53
N THR A 18 -7.17 7.94 -2.85
CA THR A 18 -7.36 6.89 -1.83
C THR A 18 -6.06 6.40 -1.18
N ILE A 19 -4.89 6.87 -1.62
CA ILE A 19 -3.57 6.59 -1.01
C ILE A 19 -3.41 7.36 0.33
N GLY A 20 -4.43 7.26 1.20
CA GLY A 20 -4.44 7.56 2.63
C GLY A 20 -3.47 8.64 3.16
N PRO A 21 -2.75 8.37 4.27
CA PRO A 21 -1.84 9.33 4.91
C PRO A 21 -0.69 9.79 4.00
N VAL A 22 -0.30 8.96 3.04
CA VAL A 22 0.85 9.18 2.15
C VAL A 22 0.61 10.36 1.22
N PHE A 23 -0.61 10.52 0.67
CA PHE A 23 -0.98 11.69 -0.14
C PHE A 23 -0.93 13.00 0.68
N PHE A 24 -1.44 12.98 1.91
CA PHE A 24 -1.40 14.15 2.80
C PHE A 24 0.03 14.51 3.20
N VAL A 25 0.89 13.52 3.48
CA VAL A 25 2.32 13.74 3.73
C VAL A 25 3.01 14.33 2.49
N LEU A 26 2.59 13.91 1.29
CA LEU A 26 3.07 14.49 0.03
C LEU A 26 2.70 15.96 -0.12
N LEU A 27 1.44 16.32 0.16
CA LEU A 27 0.97 17.71 0.15
C LEU A 27 1.67 18.55 1.24
N GLU A 28 1.80 18.02 2.45
CA GLU A 28 2.50 18.66 3.55
C GLU A 28 3.97 18.91 3.20
N THR A 29 4.64 17.90 2.63
CA THR A 29 6.04 18.01 2.20
C THR A 29 6.19 18.96 1.02
N SER A 30 5.23 18.99 0.09
CA SER A 30 5.19 19.93 -1.03
C SER A 30 5.09 21.38 -0.55
N ALA A 31 4.21 21.62 0.44
CA ALA A 31 3.96 22.95 0.98
C ALA A 31 5.11 23.44 1.88
N THR A 32 5.74 22.55 2.65
CA THR A 32 6.77 22.92 3.64
C THR A 32 8.20 22.88 3.09
N LYS A 33 8.54 21.90 2.26
CA LYS A 33 9.90 21.65 1.74
C LYS A 33 10.04 21.86 0.22
N GLY A 34 8.98 22.32 -0.44
CA GLY A 34 8.95 22.61 -1.87
C GLY A 34 8.76 21.38 -2.77
N PHE A 35 8.53 21.65 -4.05
CA PHE A 35 8.17 20.66 -5.07
C PHE A 35 9.21 19.54 -5.26
N THR A 36 10.51 19.85 -5.11
CA THR A 36 11.57 18.85 -5.28
C THR A 36 11.52 17.74 -4.22
N SER A 37 11.18 18.10 -2.98
CA SER A 37 11.08 17.13 -1.87
C SER A 37 9.88 16.20 -2.05
N ALA A 38 8.77 16.74 -2.57
CA ALA A 38 7.58 15.99 -2.92
C ALA A 38 7.85 14.97 -4.04
N LEU A 39 8.58 15.36 -5.08
CA LEU A 39 8.97 14.47 -6.19
C LEU A 39 9.81 13.27 -5.72
N ILE A 40 10.76 13.49 -4.81
CA ILE A 40 11.60 12.41 -4.27
C ILE A 40 10.75 11.43 -3.44
N PHE A 41 9.80 11.95 -2.66
CA PHE A 41 8.88 11.12 -1.89
C PHE A 41 7.99 10.28 -2.81
N ASP A 42 7.39 10.89 -3.83
CA ASP A 42 6.55 10.21 -4.82
C ASP A 42 7.32 9.08 -5.54
N LEU A 43 8.55 9.37 -5.98
CA LEU A 43 9.44 8.34 -6.53
C LEU A 43 9.72 7.20 -5.56
N GLY A 44 9.86 7.51 -4.26
CA GLY A 44 10.04 6.51 -3.21
C GLY A 44 8.82 5.58 -3.08
N VAL A 45 7.61 6.11 -3.16
CA VAL A 45 6.35 5.34 -3.11
C VAL A 45 6.24 4.44 -4.34
N ILE A 46 6.46 4.98 -5.55
CA ILE A 46 6.43 4.20 -6.80
C ILE A 46 7.45 3.06 -6.76
N LEU A 47 8.67 3.33 -6.26
CA LEU A 47 9.71 2.31 -6.13
C LEU A 47 9.28 1.20 -5.16
N ALA A 48 8.70 1.56 -4.01
CA ALA A 48 8.19 0.58 -3.05
C ALA A 48 7.11 -0.32 -3.67
N ASP A 49 6.19 0.24 -4.45
CA ASP A 49 5.14 -0.52 -5.13
C ASP A 49 5.71 -1.48 -6.18
N ILE A 50 6.66 -1.02 -7.01
CA ILE A 50 7.32 -1.89 -8.01
C ILE A 50 8.04 -3.05 -7.32
N VAL A 51 8.80 -2.77 -6.26
CA VAL A 51 9.52 -3.80 -5.49
C VAL A 51 8.52 -4.78 -4.86
N PHE A 52 7.42 -4.29 -4.31
CA PHE A 52 6.38 -5.11 -3.71
C PHE A 52 5.72 -6.06 -4.73
N ILE A 53 5.38 -5.55 -5.92
CA ILE A 53 4.84 -6.35 -7.02
C ILE A 53 5.85 -7.42 -7.47
N LEU A 54 7.13 -7.07 -7.62
CA LEU A 54 8.18 -8.03 -8.00
C LEU A 54 8.36 -9.13 -6.95
N LEU A 55 8.31 -8.78 -5.65
CA LEU A 55 8.38 -9.73 -4.56
C LEU A 55 7.19 -10.69 -4.58
N ILE A 56 5.97 -10.18 -4.76
CA ILE A 56 4.77 -11.01 -4.87
C ILE A 56 4.87 -11.92 -6.09
N PHE A 57 5.30 -11.41 -7.24
CA PHE A 57 5.39 -12.19 -8.47
C PHE A 57 6.32 -13.39 -8.31
N LYS A 58 7.50 -13.18 -7.69
CA LYS A 58 8.44 -14.27 -7.39
C LYS A 58 7.95 -15.19 -6.25
N SER A 59 7.21 -14.65 -5.30
CA SER A 59 6.69 -15.38 -4.14
C SER A 59 5.52 -16.29 -4.50
N THR A 60 4.66 -15.86 -5.42
CA THR A 60 3.37 -16.49 -5.74
C THR A 60 3.53 -17.95 -6.16
N ASP A 61 4.47 -18.28 -7.05
CA ASP A 61 4.66 -19.66 -7.51
C ASP A 61 5.04 -20.62 -6.37
N THR A 62 5.87 -20.16 -5.43
CA THR A 62 6.30 -20.99 -4.28
C THR A 62 5.27 -21.00 -3.14
N LEU A 63 4.49 -19.93 -3.00
CA LEU A 63 3.41 -19.84 -2.01
C LEU A 63 2.21 -20.68 -2.41
N LEU A 64 1.82 -20.71 -3.69
CA LEU A 64 0.64 -21.45 -4.15
C LEU A 64 0.81 -22.97 -3.99
N ASP A 65 2.00 -23.50 -4.32
CA ASP A 65 2.34 -24.90 -4.09
C ASP A 65 2.37 -25.25 -2.59
N LYS A 66 2.95 -24.39 -1.74
CA LYS A 66 2.97 -24.59 -0.28
C LYS A 66 1.62 -24.39 0.41
N ILE A 67 0.74 -23.54 -0.12
CA ILE A 67 -0.62 -23.35 0.41
C ILE A 67 -1.50 -24.58 0.13
N LYS A 68 -1.28 -25.24 -1.01
CA LYS A 68 -2.00 -26.46 -1.38
C LYS A 68 -1.60 -27.66 -0.52
N ASP A 69 -0.33 -27.74 -0.12
CA ASP A 69 0.20 -28.82 0.71
C ASP A 69 0.19 -28.54 2.23
N ASP A 70 0.19 -27.26 2.67
CA ASP A 70 0.24 -26.89 4.10
C ASP A 70 -0.57 -25.60 4.39
N PRO A 71 -1.79 -25.70 4.99
CA PRO A 71 -2.64 -24.54 5.29
C PRO A 71 -2.06 -23.59 6.36
N LYS A 72 -0.91 -23.93 6.95
CA LYS A 72 -0.22 -23.16 8.00
C LYS A 72 0.21 -21.77 7.53
N LEU A 73 0.54 -21.59 6.24
CA LEU A 73 0.92 -20.28 5.70
C LEU A 73 -0.25 -19.29 5.69
N LEU A 74 -1.45 -19.74 5.38
CA LEU A 74 -2.66 -18.92 5.45
C LEU A 74 -2.97 -18.51 6.90
N VAL A 75 -2.87 -19.46 7.83
CA VAL A 75 -3.09 -19.18 9.27
C VAL A 75 -2.04 -18.19 9.79
N PHE A 76 -0.77 -18.34 9.39
CA PHE A 76 0.30 -17.41 9.79
C PHE A 76 0.06 -15.99 9.27
N GLY A 77 -0.27 -15.84 7.98
CA GLY A 77 -0.63 -14.55 7.40
C GLY A 77 -1.86 -13.93 8.06
N GLY A 78 -2.89 -14.74 8.34
CA GLY A 78 -4.10 -14.30 9.03
C GLY A 78 -3.84 -13.82 10.45
N VAL A 79 -3.01 -14.52 11.23
CA VAL A 79 -2.63 -14.11 12.59
C VAL A 79 -1.83 -12.80 12.56
N LEU A 80 -0.90 -12.64 11.62
CA LEU A 80 -0.17 -11.39 11.41
C LEU A 80 -1.11 -10.21 11.13
N LEU A 81 -2.10 -10.40 10.25
CA LEU A 81 -3.09 -9.37 9.93
C LEU A 81 -3.96 -9.03 11.14
N ILE A 82 -4.37 -10.02 11.95
CA ILE A 82 -5.15 -9.79 13.18
C ILE A 82 -4.33 -8.99 14.21
N ILE A 83 -3.07 -9.37 14.43
CA ILE A 83 -2.18 -8.65 15.37
C ILE A 83 -1.96 -7.22 14.89
N TYR A 84 -1.67 -7.04 13.60
CA TYR A 84 -1.47 -5.70 13.03
C TYR A 84 -2.75 -4.87 13.09
N GLY A 85 -3.91 -5.47 12.81
CA GLY A 85 -5.22 -4.83 12.94
C GLY A 85 -5.51 -4.39 14.37
N LEU A 86 -5.22 -5.23 15.37
CA LEU A 86 -5.38 -4.90 16.79
C LEU A 86 -4.43 -3.77 17.22
N ILE A 87 -3.15 -3.84 16.86
CA ILE A 87 -2.18 -2.79 17.15
C ILE A 87 -2.62 -1.46 16.51
N SER A 88 -3.04 -1.50 15.25
CA SER A 88 -3.54 -0.33 14.52
C SER A 88 -4.77 0.26 15.19
N PHE A 89 -5.73 -0.57 15.59
CA PHE A 89 -6.95 -0.13 16.28
C PHE A 89 -6.66 0.51 17.64
N ILE A 90 -5.76 -0.07 18.44
CA ILE A 90 -5.37 0.49 19.74
C ILE A 90 -4.57 1.79 19.55
N LYS A 91 -3.69 1.85 18.55
CA LYS A 91 -2.91 3.06 18.24
C LYS A 91 -3.81 4.19 17.70
N THR A 92 -4.82 3.87 16.90
CA THR A 92 -5.75 4.87 16.37
C THR A 92 -6.67 5.43 17.45
N SER A 93 -7.06 4.64 18.46
CA SER A 93 -7.90 5.14 19.56
C SER A 93 -7.15 6.13 20.46
N ASN A 94 -5.83 5.98 20.60
CA ASN A 94 -5.00 6.88 21.41
C ASN A 94 -4.67 8.21 20.71
N HIS A 95 -4.84 8.32 19.39
CA HIS A 95 -4.55 9.55 18.63
C HIS A 95 -5.79 10.45 18.44
N PHE A 96 -7.00 9.93 18.69
CA PHE A 96 -8.25 10.70 18.63
C PHE A 96 -8.66 11.29 19.99
N ALA A 97 -7.96 10.93 21.07
CA ALA A 97 -8.28 11.32 22.45
C ALA A 97 -7.40 12.46 23.01
N LEU A 98 -6.69 13.22 22.18
CA LEU A 98 -5.95 14.42 22.56
C LEU A 98 -6.41 15.64 21.76
#